data_AF-A0A5B7E2K4-F1
#
_entry.id   AF-A0A5B7E2K4-F1
#
_cell.length_a   1.000
_cell.length_b   1.000
_cell.length_c   1.000
_cell.angle_alpha   90.00
_cell.angle_beta   90.00
_cell.angle_gamma   90.00
#
_symmetry.space_group_name_H-M   'P 1'
#
loop_
_entity.id
_entity.type
_entity.pdbx_description
1 polymer ?
#
loop_
_entity_poly.entity_id
_entity_poly.type
_entity_poly.pdbx_seq_one_letter_code
_entity_poly.pdbx_strand_id
1 'polypeptide(L)'
;MVPGANYGMFNDLGVYGVPKPVKEKKRFDAVDAMRKMEKFTADVGGYPFLYADTFMTREEFEKMFDLTAYEQVRRKYSAEGAFPHLHDKIKPEIDVFAVGKEYIDPL
;
A
#
# COMPACT_ATOMS: atom_id res chain seq x y z
N MET A 1 -6.13 15.42 -12.08
CA MET A 1 -5.63 16.45 -13.03
C MET A 1 -6.30 17.77 -12.72
N VAL A 2 -5.58 18.88 -12.80
CA VAL A 2 -6.20 20.21 -12.62
C VAL A 2 -7.10 20.49 -13.83
N PRO A 3 -8.39 20.87 -13.65
CA PRO A 3 -9.29 21.12 -14.78
C PRO A 3 -8.69 22.13 -15.77
N GLY A 4 -8.65 21.76 -17.05
CA GLY A 4 -8.08 22.61 -18.12
C GLY A 4 -6.56 22.60 -18.23
N ALA A 5 -5.85 21.79 -17.42
CA ALA A 5 -4.39 21.68 -17.48
C ALA A 5 -3.91 20.29 -17.92
N ASN A 6 -2.67 20.23 -18.41
CA ASN A 6 -1.96 18.99 -18.71
C ASN A 6 -1.10 18.48 -17.53
N TYR A 7 -1.33 18.98 -16.32
CA TYR A 7 -0.63 18.57 -15.11
C TYR A 7 -1.60 18.27 -13.95
N GLY A 8 -1.11 17.49 -12.99
CA GLY A 8 -1.73 17.29 -11.68
C GLY A 8 -0.86 17.90 -10.60
N MET A 9 -1.46 18.28 -9.48
CA MET A 9 -0.75 18.63 -8.26
C MET A 9 -1.08 17.57 -7.21
N PHE A 10 -0.05 16.97 -6.63
CA PHE A 10 -0.16 15.99 -5.56
C PHE A 10 0.51 16.57 -4.31
N ASN A 11 -0.13 16.39 -3.16
CA ASN A 11 0.47 16.72 -1.88
C ASN A 11 1.03 15.43 -1.28
N ASP A 12 2.26 15.49 -0.81
CA ASP A 12 2.87 14.41 -0.05
C ASP A 12 2.41 14.51 1.42
N LEU A 13 1.79 13.44 1.92
CA LEU A 13 1.21 13.38 3.25
C LEU A 13 1.74 12.15 4.00
N GLY A 14 2.59 12.40 4.99
CA GLY A 14 3.04 11.39 5.93
C GLY A 14 2.25 11.46 7.24
N VAL A 15 1.71 10.33 7.68
CA VAL A 15 1.04 10.19 8.99
C VAL A 15 2.00 9.48 9.95
N TYR A 16 2.46 10.18 10.98
CA TYR A 16 3.46 9.67 11.93
C TYR A 16 2.97 9.67 13.37
N GLY A 17 3.46 8.72 14.16
CA GLY A 17 3.27 8.65 15.60
C GLY A 17 2.57 7.37 16.07
N VAL A 18 2.35 7.30 17.38
CA VAL A 18 1.66 6.17 18.02
C VAL A 18 0.16 6.47 18.08
N PRO A 19 -0.72 5.61 17.52
CA PRO A 19 -2.16 5.78 17.59
C PRO A 19 -2.65 6.01 19.03
N LYS A 20 -3.62 6.92 19.20
CA LYS A 20 -4.17 7.25 20.52
C LYS A 20 -4.63 6.01 21.32
N PRO A 21 -5.36 5.03 20.74
CA PRO A 21 -5.75 3.84 21.48
C PRO A 21 -4.54 3.08 22.02
N VAL A 22 -3.47 2.94 21.23
CA VAL A 22 -2.22 2.28 21.68
C VAL A 22 -1.60 3.03 22.86
N LYS A 23 -1.54 4.38 22.83
CA LYS A 23 -1.06 5.19 23.97
C LYS A 23 -1.90 5.01 25.23
N GLU A 24 -3.20 4.80 25.06
CA GLU A 24 -4.16 4.56 26.14
C GLU A 24 -4.24 3.07 26.56
N LYS A 25 -3.36 2.21 26.02
CA LYS A 25 -3.38 0.74 26.23
C LYS A 25 -4.73 0.11 25.84
N LYS A 26 -5.35 0.64 24.80
CA LYS A 26 -6.58 0.12 24.18
C LYS A 26 -6.27 -0.54 22.85
N ARG A 27 -7.18 -1.42 22.43
CA ARG A 27 -7.14 -2.12 21.15
C ARG A 27 -7.00 -1.15 19.97
N PHE A 28 -6.14 -1.50 19.03
CA PHE A 28 -5.96 -0.80 17.76
C PHE A 28 -5.70 -1.82 16.65
N ASP A 29 -6.56 -1.85 15.63
CA ASP A 29 -6.38 -2.68 14.45
C ASP A 29 -5.56 -1.91 13.40
N ALA A 30 -4.25 -2.16 13.39
CA ALA A 30 -3.34 -1.49 12.45
C ALA A 30 -3.59 -1.93 11.00
N VAL A 31 -4.01 -3.18 10.78
CA VAL A 31 -4.24 -3.75 9.44
C VAL A 31 -5.46 -3.10 8.80
N ASP A 32 -6.57 -3.05 9.53
CA ASP A 32 -7.80 -2.39 9.05
C ASP A 32 -7.58 -0.88 8.85
N ALA A 33 -6.84 -0.21 9.76
CA ALA A 33 -6.51 1.20 9.61
C ALA A 33 -5.69 1.48 8.34
N MET A 34 -4.66 0.68 8.06
CA MET A 34 -3.84 0.81 6.85
C MET A 34 -4.67 0.55 5.59
N ARG A 35 -5.48 -0.51 5.55
CA ARG A 35 -6.35 -0.82 4.40
C ARG A 35 -7.37 0.27 4.13
N LYS A 36 -7.95 0.89 5.16
CA LYS A 36 -8.85 2.04 5.02
C LYS A 36 -8.13 3.25 4.43
N MET A 37 -6.90 3.52 4.87
CA MET A 37 -6.08 4.61 4.34
C MET A 37 -5.70 4.38 2.88
N GLU A 38 -5.29 3.17 2.52
CA GLU A 38 -4.98 2.75 1.15
C GLU A 38 -6.21 2.86 0.24
N LYS A 39 -7.36 2.35 0.70
CA LYS A 39 -8.63 2.47 -0.03
C LYS A 39 -9.03 3.93 -0.26
N PHE A 40 -8.98 4.76 0.79
CA PHE A 40 -9.29 6.18 0.67
C PHE A 40 -8.37 6.85 -0.35
N THR A 41 -7.07 6.56 -0.28
CA THR A 41 -6.06 7.10 -1.20
C THR A 41 -6.39 6.75 -2.65
N ALA A 42 -6.75 5.49 -2.92
CA ALA A 42 -7.18 5.06 -4.25
C ALA A 42 -8.50 5.73 -4.70
N ASP A 43 -9.49 5.83 -3.81
CA ASP A 43 -10.81 6.41 -4.11
C ASP A 43 -10.72 7.90 -4.51
N VAL A 44 -9.76 8.65 -3.95
CA VAL A 44 -9.54 10.06 -4.29
C VAL A 44 -8.55 10.28 -5.44
N GLY A 45 -8.08 9.20 -6.08
CA GLY A 45 -7.09 9.27 -7.17
C GLY A 45 -5.69 9.65 -6.71
N GLY A 46 -5.37 9.42 -5.43
CA GLY A 46 -4.02 9.51 -4.88
C GLY A 46 -3.24 8.21 -5.11
N TYR A 47 -2.01 8.15 -4.57
CA TYR A 47 -1.13 6.98 -4.67
C TYR A 47 -0.42 6.71 -3.33
N PRO A 48 -0.34 5.44 -2.87
CA PRO A 48 0.57 5.08 -1.81
C PRO A 48 2.01 5.10 -2.34
N PHE A 49 2.96 5.40 -1.46
CA PHE A 49 4.37 5.31 -1.80
C PHE A 49 4.85 3.86 -1.74
N LEU A 50 5.46 3.38 -2.83
CA LEU A 50 5.92 1.99 -2.96
C LEU A 50 7.28 1.71 -2.28
N TYR A 51 7.75 2.60 -1.40
CA TYR A 51 8.92 2.32 -0.54
C TYR A 51 8.54 1.62 0.76
N ALA A 52 7.27 1.72 1.17
CA ALA A 52 6.74 1.11 2.38
C ALA A 52 5.88 -0.10 2.04
N ASP A 53 5.59 -0.92 3.06
CA ASP A 53 4.72 -2.08 2.89
C ASP A 53 3.32 -1.66 2.48
N THR A 54 2.77 -2.34 1.46
CA THR A 54 1.35 -2.24 1.09
C THR A 54 0.54 -3.37 1.71
N PHE A 55 -0.64 -3.02 2.22
CA PHE A 55 -1.61 -3.97 2.74
C PHE A 55 -2.70 -4.30 1.69
N MET A 56 -2.55 -3.79 0.46
CA MET A 56 -3.38 -4.13 -0.69
C MET A 56 -3.17 -5.59 -1.11
N THR A 57 -4.25 -6.26 -1.54
CA THR A 57 -4.11 -7.52 -2.26
C THR A 57 -3.45 -7.29 -3.62
N ARG A 58 -3.05 -8.38 -4.30
CA ARG A 58 -2.47 -8.31 -5.65
C ARG A 58 -3.43 -7.63 -6.62
N GLU A 59 -4.70 -7.97 -6.55
CA GLU A 59 -5.76 -7.45 -7.41
C GLU A 59 -6.04 -5.96 -7.13
N GLU A 60 -6.06 -5.57 -5.86
CA GLU A 60 -6.22 -4.15 -5.46
C GLU A 60 -5.06 -3.30 -5.98
N PHE A 61 -3.82 -3.82 -5.86
CA PHE A 61 -2.62 -3.15 -6.34
C PHE A 61 -2.60 -3.00 -7.86
N GLU A 62 -2.89 -4.07 -8.61
CA GLU A 62 -2.92 -4.05 -10.08
C GLU A 62 -4.07 -3.21 -10.64
N LYS A 63 -5.16 -3.06 -9.90
CA LYS A 63 -6.22 -2.12 -10.24
C LYS A 63 -5.78 -0.66 -10.07
N MET A 64 -4.92 -0.40 -9.08
CA MET A 64 -4.43 0.94 -8.79
C MET A 64 -3.29 1.39 -9.72
N PHE A 65 -2.36 0.49 -10.01
CA PHE A 65 -1.18 0.76 -10.81
C PHE A 65 -1.29 0.07 -12.16
N ASP A 66 -1.29 0.85 -13.25
CA ASP A 66 -1.13 0.29 -14.59
C ASP A 66 0.30 -0.24 -14.76
N LEU A 67 0.44 -1.57 -14.70
CA LEU A 67 1.71 -2.25 -14.82
C LEU A 67 2.09 -2.57 -16.29
N THR A 68 1.32 -2.13 -17.29
CA THR A 68 1.56 -2.49 -18.70
C THR A 68 2.99 -2.18 -19.14
N ALA A 69 3.47 -0.96 -18.90
CA ALA A 69 4.84 -0.57 -19.26
C ALA A 69 5.89 -1.30 -18.41
N TYR A 70 5.60 -1.53 -17.13
CA TYR A 70 6.48 -2.27 -16.22
C TYR A 70 6.69 -3.72 -16.70
N GLU A 71 5.61 -4.41 -17.08
CA GLU A 71 5.64 -5.77 -17.63
C GLU A 71 6.40 -5.85 -18.95
N GLN A 72 6.20 -4.89 -19.85
CA GLN A 72 6.92 -4.82 -21.13
C GLN A 72 8.43 -4.70 -20.92
N VAL A 73 8.86 -3.81 -20.01
CA VAL A 73 10.28 -3.60 -19.72
C VAL A 73 10.89 -4.83 -19.05
N ARG A 74 10.17 -5.48 -18.12
CA ARG A 74 10.66 -6.70 -17.48
C ARG A 74 10.96 -7.82 -18.46
N ARG A 75 10.05 -8.08 -19.40
CA ARG A 75 10.25 -9.07 -20.46
C ARG A 75 11.43 -8.70 -21.37
N LYS A 76 11.48 -7.44 -21.80
CA LYS A 76 12.52 -6.94 -22.72
C LYS A 76 13.95 -7.16 -22.20
N TYR A 77 14.14 -7.01 -20.89
CA TYR A 77 15.45 -7.12 -20.24
C TYR A 77 15.64 -8.41 -19.45
N SER A 78 14.77 -9.42 -19.64
CA SER A 78 14.83 -10.70 -18.92
C SER A 78 14.88 -10.54 -17.40
N ALA A 79 14.16 -9.56 -16.86
CA ALA A 79 14.05 -9.31 -15.42
C ALA A 79 13.11 -10.32 -14.72
N GLU A 80 12.27 -11.02 -15.50
CA GLU A 80 11.44 -12.12 -15.02
C GLU A 80 12.32 -13.23 -14.45
N GLY A 81 12.14 -13.56 -13.17
CA GLY A 81 12.96 -14.55 -12.44
C GLY A 81 14.28 -14.02 -11.88
N ALA A 82 14.81 -12.91 -12.39
CA ALA A 82 16.00 -12.25 -11.85
C ALA A 82 15.68 -11.30 -10.69
N PHE A 83 14.53 -10.63 -10.74
CA PHE A 83 14.08 -9.69 -9.72
C PHE A 83 12.63 -9.98 -9.31
N PRO A 84 12.26 -9.74 -8.03
CA PRO A 84 10.89 -9.91 -7.56
C PRO A 84 9.94 -9.04 -8.39
N HIS A 85 8.68 -9.45 -8.45
CA HIS A 85 7.62 -8.59 -8.96
C HIS A 85 7.44 -7.38 -8.02
N LEU A 86 6.93 -6.26 -8.52
CA LEU A 86 6.88 -5.00 -7.79
C LEU A 86 6.08 -5.15 -6.50
N HIS A 87 4.92 -5.79 -6.55
CA HIS A 87 4.17 -6.03 -5.32
C HIS A 87 4.78 -7.11 -4.44
N ASP A 88 5.39 -8.17 -5.00
CA ASP A 88 6.07 -9.17 -4.17
C ASP A 88 7.21 -8.55 -3.36
N LYS A 89 7.84 -7.49 -3.88
CA LYS A 89 8.85 -6.69 -3.18
C LYS A 89 8.30 -5.87 -2.02
N ILE A 90 7.07 -5.37 -2.11
CA ILE A 90 6.51 -4.38 -1.16
C ILE A 90 5.35 -4.92 -0.33
N LYS A 91 4.92 -6.16 -0.54
CA LYS A 91 4.00 -6.80 0.39
C LYS A 91 4.77 -7.16 1.68
N PRO A 92 4.12 -7.12 2.85
CA PRO A 92 4.72 -7.65 4.06
C PRO A 92 5.26 -9.07 3.87
N GLU A 93 6.43 -9.33 4.47
CA GLU A 93 7.05 -10.66 4.45
C GLU A 93 6.26 -11.70 5.26
N ILE A 94 5.47 -11.23 6.22
CA ILE A 94 4.61 -12.04 7.09
C ILE A 94 3.14 -11.87 6.72
N ASP A 95 2.31 -12.83 7.13
CA ASP A 95 0.86 -12.67 7.04
C ASP A 95 0.37 -11.69 8.12
N VAL A 96 0.43 -10.41 7.78
CA VAL A 96 -0.05 -9.33 8.65
C VAL A 96 -1.52 -9.45 8.99
N PHE A 97 -2.33 -10.15 8.20
CA PHE A 97 -3.74 -10.39 8.51
C PHE A 97 -3.90 -11.49 9.56
N ALA A 98 -3.10 -12.55 9.48
CA ALA A 98 -3.07 -13.58 10.51
C ALA A 98 -2.54 -13.00 11.83
N VAL A 99 -1.40 -12.30 11.80
CA VAL A 99 -0.84 -11.60 12.96
C VAL A 99 -1.84 -10.59 13.49
N GLY A 100 -2.43 -9.81 12.60
CA GLY A 100 -3.44 -8.82 12.92
C GLY A 100 -4.65 -9.40 13.61
N LYS A 101 -5.06 -10.65 13.32
CA LYS A 101 -6.13 -11.37 14.01
C LYS A 101 -5.69 -12.00 15.33
N GLU A 102 -4.50 -12.59 15.37
CA GLU A 102 -3.95 -13.30 16.53
C GLU A 102 -3.65 -12.36 17.69
N TYR A 103 -3.07 -11.19 17.38
CA TYR A 103 -2.65 -10.20 18.37
C TYR A 103 -3.61 -9.00 18.47
N ILE A 104 -4.84 -9.14 17.93
CA ILE A 104 -5.84 -8.06 17.90
C ILE A 104 -6.53 -7.84 19.23
N ASP A 105 -6.57 -8.86 20.08
CA ASP A 105 -7.23 -8.81 21.38
C ASP A 105 -6.18 -8.51 22.46
N PRO A 106 -6.51 -7.65 23.43
CA PRO A 106 -5.52 -7.12 24.33
C PRO A 106 -5.09 -8.22 25.30
N LEU A 107 -3.87 -8.06 25.79
CA LEU A 107 -3.52 -8.51 27.14
C LEU A 107 -4.68 -8.34 28.14
#